data_AF-A0A1E4ZPU4-F1
#
_entry.id   AF-A0A1E4ZPU4-F1
#
_cell.length_a   1.000
_cell.length_b   1.000
_cell.length_c   1.000
_cell.angle_alpha   90.00
_cell.angle_beta   90.00
_cell.angle_gamma   90.00
#
_symmetry.space_group_name_H-M   'P 1'
#
loop_
_entity.id
_entity.type
_entity.pdbx_description
1 polymer ?
#
loop_
_entity_poly.entity_id
_entity_poly.type
_entity_poly.pdbx_seq_one_letter_code
_entity_poly.pdbx_strand_id
1 'polypeptide(L)'
;MTDIDPQQDIPPKLVKQLFTEFNEEFLHLWHNRGNSIGRIVKSHLLLEHYLNEYLRVIHPSIRNIDALKLSFKQKLSMLDLPGDMMTYILPVLDVINRLRNRLVHSLDIEMNDDEIDPIRKLLAFTRKQSNNDPDLADRSPADLIEESTKLLCSLFDTLTRTKRFELLDSDEITGQSTQQD
;
A
#
# COMPACT_ATOMS: atom_id res chain seq x y z
N MET A 1 -40.62 -42.78 15.67
CA MET A 1 -39.28 -43.06 15.13
C MET A 1 -39.38 -42.81 13.64
N THR A 2 -39.19 -41.57 13.20
CA THR A 2 -39.26 -41.23 11.77
C THR A 2 -37.94 -41.64 11.16
N ASP A 3 -37.94 -42.73 10.40
CA ASP A 3 -36.82 -43.13 9.56
C ASP A 3 -36.46 -41.96 8.65
N ILE A 4 -35.29 -41.38 8.88
CA ILE A 4 -34.65 -40.47 7.93
C ILE A 4 -34.01 -41.39 6.90
N ASP A 5 -34.62 -41.48 5.72
CA ASP A 5 -34.10 -42.22 4.58
C ASP A 5 -32.69 -41.71 4.20
N PRO A 6 -31.63 -42.55 4.27
CA PRO A 6 -30.26 -42.12 4.06
C PRO A 6 -29.91 -41.79 2.60
N GLN A 7 -30.83 -41.96 1.64
CA GLN A 7 -30.55 -41.81 0.21
C GLN A 7 -31.65 -41.02 -0.54
N GLN A 8 -31.98 -39.82 -0.07
CA GLN A 8 -32.60 -38.85 -0.98
C GLN A 8 -31.56 -38.39 -2.01
N ASP A 9 -31.60 -39.00 -3.19
CA ASP A 9 -30.83 -38.57 -4.35
C ASP A 9 -31.10 -37.08 -4.63
N ILE A 10 -30.03 -36.28 -4.67
CA ILE A 10 -30.13 -34.85 -4.98
C ILE A 10 -30.66 -34.72 -6.42
N PRO A 11 -31.78 -34.00 -6.67
CA PRO A 11 -32.34 -33.89 -8.00
C PRO A 11 -31.32 -33.33 -9.00
N PRO A 12 -31.09 -33.95 -10.17
CA PRO A 12 -30.10 -33.47 -11.15
C PRO A 12 -30.31 -32.01 -11.58
N LYS A 13 -31.56 -31.54 -11.59
CA LYS A 13 -31.90 -30.12 -11.85
C LYS A 13 -31.38 -29.19 -10.77
N LEU A 14 -31.48 -29.58 -9.50
CA LEU A 14 -30.99 -28.80 -8.36
C LEU A 14 -29.46 -28.74 -8.38
N VAL A 15 -28.78 -29.87 -8.64
CA VAL A 15 -27.31 -29.91 -8.81
C VAL A 15 -26.87 -28.95 -9.92
N LYS A 16 -27.53 -28.99 -11.08
CA LYS A 16 -27.22 -28.11 -12.19
C LYS A 16 -27.41 -26.63 -11.83
N GLN A 17 -28.51 -26.29 -11.16
CA GLN A 17 -28.79 -24.93 -10.73
C GLN A 17 -27.72 -24.41 -9.76
N LEU A 18 -27.43 -25.16 -8.69
CA LEU A 18 -26.41 -24.79 -7.71
C LEU A 18 -25.02 -24.64 -8.34
N PHE A 19 -24.68 -25.51 -9.31
CA PHE A 19 -23.41 -25.41 -10.03
C PHE A 19 -23.34 -24.16 -10.92
N THR A 20 -24.45 -23.77 -11.55
CA THR A 20 -24.54 -22.52 -12.31
C THR A 20 -24.40 -21.31 -11.40
N GLU A 21 -25.14 -21.25 -10.28
CA GLU A 21 -25.07 -20.17 -9.29
C GLU A 21 -23.64 -20.01 -8.74
N PHE A 22 -23.00 -21.12 -8.37
CA PHE A 22 -21.59 -21.11 -7.93
C PHE A 22 -20.64 -20.57 -8.99
N ASN A 23 -20.79 -20.99 -10.25
CA ASN A 23 -19.90 -20.52 -11.31
C ASN A 23 -20.09 -19.03 -11.59
N GLU A 24 -21.32 -18.52 -11.52
CA GLU A 24 -21.60 -17.09 -11.66
C GLU A 24 -20.92 -16.29 -10.53
N GLU A 25 -21.05 -16.74 -9.27
CA GLU A 25 -20.40 -16.11 -8.13
C GLU A 25 -18.86 -16.19 -8.23
N PHE A 26 -18.32 -17.36 -8.58
CA PHE A 26 -16.88 -17.54 -8.77
C PHE A 26 -16.33 -16.64 -9.87
N LEU A 27 -16.99 -16.59 -11.03
CA LEU A 27 -16.56 -15.75 -12.15
C LEU A 27 -16.66 -14.26 -11.81
N HIS A 28 -17.67 -13.86 -11.05
CA HIS A 28 -17.78 -12.52 -10.51
C HIS A 28 -16.58 -12.19 -9.60
N LEU A 29 -16.27 -13.02 -8.62
CA LEU A 29 -15.11 -12.80 -7.74
C LEU A 29 -13.77 -12.84 -8.49
N TRP A 30 -13.63 -13.71 -9.48
CA TRP A 30 -12.39 -13.93 -10.22
C TRP A 30 -12.08 -12.81 -11.23
N HIS A 31 -13.07 -12.37 -12.02
CA HIS A 31 -12.84 -11.42 -13.10
C HIS A 31 -13.05 -9.97 -12.70
N ASN A 32 -13.99 -9.68 -11.80
CA ASN A 32 -14.51 -8.32 -11.66
C ASN A 32 -13.47 -7.34 -11.06
N ARG A 33 -12.41 -7.85 -10.40
CA ARG A 33 -11.45 -7.00 -9.67
C ARG A 33 -9.98 -7.50 -9.62
N GLY A 34 -9.63 -8.55 -10.36
CA GLY A 34 -8.29 -9.17 -10.28
C GLY A 34 -7.12 -8.19 -10.50
N ASN A 35 -7.29 -7.19 -11.37
CA ASN A 35 -6.26 -6.17 -11.62
C ASN A 35 -6.10 -5.20 -10.43
N SER A 36 -7.19 -4.78 -9.79
CA SER A 36 -7.17 -3.85 -8.66
C SER A 36 -6.58 -4.47 -7.40
N ILE A 37 -6.92 -5.73 -7.10
CA ILE A 37 -6.34 -6.48 -5.97
C ILE A 37 -4.83 -6.60 -6.12
N GLY A 38 -4.37 -7.06 -7.29
CA GLY A 38 -2.95 -7.20 -7.58
C GLY A 38 -2.19 -5.89 -7.46
N ARG A 39 -2.78 -4.77 -7.90
CA ARG A 39 -2.19 -3.43 -7.77
C ARG A 39 -2.07 -3.00 -6.32
N ILE A 40 -3.11 -3.13 -5.50
CA ILE A 40 -3.06 -2.76 -4.07
C ILE A 40 -1.99 -3.58 -3.32
N VAL A 41 -1.93 -4.89 -3.56
CA VAL A 41 -0.92 -5.76 -2.91
C VAL A 41 0.49 -5.34 -3.33
N LYS A 42 0.72 -5.13 -4.64
CA LYS A 42 2.03 -4.65 -5.14
C LYS A 42 2.39 -3.29 -4.58
N SER A 43 1.43 -2.36 -4.51
CA SER A 43 1.61 -1.03 -3.93
C SER A 43 2.06 -1.09 -2.49
N HIS A 44 1.40 -1.90 -1.66
CA HIS A 44 1.80 -2.10 -0.27
C HIS A 44 3.22 -2.67 -0.16
N LEU A 45 3.55 -3.72 -0.93
CA LEU A 45 4.86 -4.36 -0.87
C LEU A 45 6.00 -3.41 -1.30
N LEU A 46 5.79 -2.63 -2.37
CA LEU A 46 6.75 -1.63 -2.83
C LEU A 46 6.96 -0.54 -1.78
N LEU A 47 5.87 0.01 -1.24
CA LEU A 47 5.97 1.04 -0.20
C LEU A 47 6.67 0.53 1.04
N GLU A 48 6.35 -0.67 1.49
CA GLU A 48 7.00 -1.28 2.64
C GLU A 48 8.50 -1.53 2.39
N HIS A 49 8.88 -1.96 1.18
CA HIS A 49 10.28 -2.13 0.81
C HIS A 49 11.05 -0.80 0.90
N TYR A 50 10.59 0.25 0.24
CA TYR A 50 11.27 1.55 0.24
C TYR A 50 11.23 2.24 1.61
N LEU A 51 10.14 2.08 2.35
CA LEU A 51 10.05 2.56 3.73
C LEU A 51 11.08 1.88 4.63
N ASN A 52 11.25 0.56 4.52
CA ASN A 52 12.27 -0.16 5.28
C ASN A 52 13.68 0.35 4.96
N GLU A 53 13.99 0.56 3.68
CA GLU A 53 15.28 1.11 3.27
C GLU A 53 15.54 2.50 3.87
N TYR A 54 14.52 3.36 3.85
CA TYR A 54 14.61 4.68 4.47
C TYR A 54 14.82 4.60 5.99
N LEU A 55 14.02 3.80 6.69
CA LEU A 55 14.12 3.63 8.15
C LEU A 55 15.48 3.10 8.59
N ARG A 56 16.12 2.22 7.82
CA ARG A 56 17.48 1.72 8.10
C ARG A 56 18.52 2.84 8.10
N VAL A 57 18.36 3.83 7.23
CA VAL A 57 19.32 4.93 7.10
C VAL A 57 19.09 5.98 8.20
N ILE A 58 17.85 6.28 8.56
CA ILE A 58 17.57 7.27 9.61
C ILE A 58 17.74 6.72 11.04
N HIS A 59 17.77 5.39 11.20
CA HIS A 59 18.01 4.73 12.50
C HIS A 59 19.19 3.75 12.45
N PRO A 60 20.43 4.23 12.22
CA PRO A 60 21.61 3.38 12.03
C PRO A 60 21.98 2.55 13.27
N SER A 61 21.51 2.94 14.46
CA SER A 61 21.69 2.18 15.70
C SER A 61 20.90 0.87 15.74
N ILE A 62 19.86 0.73 14.91
CA ILE A 62 19.06 -0.49 14.80
C ILE A 62 19.74 -1.43 13.80
N ARG A 63 20.59 -2.33 14.32
CA ARG A 63 21.36 -3.30 13.49
C ARG A 63 20.51 -4.13 12.54
N ASN A 64 19.29 -4.53 12.94
CA ASN A 64 18.40 -5.32 12.10
C ASN A 64 16.94 -4.90 12.34
N ILE A 65 16.47 -3.94 11.54
CA ILE A 65 15.09 -3.44 11.63
C ILE A 65 14.05 -4.52 11.30
N ASP A 66 14.39 -5.49 10.44
CA ASP A 66 13.48 -6.57 10.04
C ASP A 66 13.21 -7.53 11.21
N ALA A 67 14.21 -7.72 12.09
CA ALA A 67 14.07 -8.56 13.29
C ALA A 67 13.06 -8.00 14.29
N LEU A 68 12.77 -6.69 14.25
CA LEU A 68 11.78 -6.05 15.11
C LEU A 68 10.33 -6.40 14.73
N LYS A 69 10.11 -6.98 13.54
CA LYS A 69 8.78 -7.38 13.03
C LYS A 69 7.74 -6.27 13.17
N LEU A 70 8.15 -5.02 12.94
CA LEU A 70 7.26 -3.87 13.01
C LEU A 70 6.16 -4.01 11.96
N SER A 71 4.92 -3.75 12.37
CA SER A 71 3.81 -3.58 11.44
C SER A 71 4.00 -2.33 10.58
N PHE A 72 3.37 -2.29 9.40
CA PHE A 72 3.40 -1.12 8.53
C PHE A 72 3.03 0.16 9.27
N LYS A 73 1.96 0.13 10.08
CA LYS A 73 1.53 1.28 10.90
C LYS A 73 2.59 1.74 11.91
N GLN A 74 3.31 0.81 12.56
CA GLN A 74 4.41 1.15 13.46
C GLN A 74 5.57 1.80 12.71
N LYS A 75 5.89 1.32 11.51
CA LYS A 75 6.90 1.94 10.64
C LYS A 75 6.54 3.37 10.26
N LEU A 76 5.26 3.64 9.96
CA LEU A 76 4.79 5.00 9.68
C LEU A 76 4.99 5.94 10.87
N SER A 77 4.83 5.45 12.10
CA SER A 77 5.05 6.27 13.30
C SER A 77 6.53 6.64 13.55
N MET A 78 7.45 6.00 12.82
CA MET A 78 8.89 6.30 12.87
C MET A 78 9.33 7.30 11.79
N LEU A 79 8.41 7.74 10.91
CA LEU A 79 8.72 8.73 9.90
C LEU A 79 8.95 10.10 10.52
N ASP A 80 10.05 10.74 10.12
CA ASP A 80 10.37 12.12 10.44
C ASP A 80 10.52 12.91 9.13
N LEU A 81 9.39 13.42 8.62
CA LEU A 81 9.33 14.24 7.42
C LEU A 81 8.84 15.65 7.78
N PRO A 82 9.18 16.68 6.99
CA PRO A 82 8.63 18.02 7.16
C PRO A 82 7.11 18.03 7.25
N GLY A 83 6.54 18.86 8.14
CA GLY A 83 5.11 18.86 8.48
C GLY A 83 4.17 19.00 7.28
N ASP A 84 4.54 19.81 6.30
CA ASP A 84 3.75 19.99 5.07
C ASP A 84 3.67 18.70 4.26
N MET A 85 4.77 17.94 4.15
CA MET A 85 4.79 16.64 3.46
C MET A 85 4.01 15.57 4.23
N MET A 86 4.15 15.53 5.56
CA MET A 86 3.41 14.58 6.41
C MET A 86 1.90 14.73 6.26
N THR A 87 1.41 15.95 6.08
CA THR A 87 -0.02 16.27 5.90
C THR A 87 -0.63 15.57 4.68
N TYR A 88 0.13 15.37 3.60
CA TYR A 88 -0.37 14.70 2.39
C TYR A 88 0.01 13.21 2.33
N ILE A 89 1.16 12.83 2.87
CA ILE A 89 1.69 11.47 2.74
C ILE A 89 1.01 10.49 3.69
N LEU A 90 0.87 10.85 4.97
CA LEU A 90 0.33 9.94 5.98
C LEU A 90 -1.10 9.47 5.65
N PRO A 91 -2.03 10.34 5.20
CA PRO A 91 -3.35 9.90 4.79
C PRO A 91 -3.33 8.86 3.67
N VAL A 92 -2.43 9.02 2.67
CA VAL A 92 -2.31 8.07 1.56
C VAL A 92 -1.76 6.72 2.02
N LEU A 93 -0.73 6.72 2.86
CA LEU A 93 -0.19 5.48 3.43
C LEU A 93 -1.22 4.75 4.29
N ASP A 94 -2.08 5.48 5.01
CA ASP A 94 -3.16 4.88 5.77
C ASP A 94 -4.26 4.30 4.86
N VAL A 95 -4.64 4.98 3.77
CA VAL A 95 -5.56 4.43 2.76
C VAL A 95 -5.05 3.08 2.23
N ILE A 96 -3.77 3.00 1.83
CA ILE A 96 -3.19 1.77 1.30
C ILE A 96 -3.15 0.66 2.36
N ASN A 97 -2.82 1.00 3.61
CA ASN A 97 -2.84 0.04 4.71
C ASN A 97 -4.25 -0.49 4.99
N ARG A 98 -5.28 0.36 4.98
CA ARG A 98 -6.68 -0.04 5.14
C ARG A 98 -7.15 -0.94 4.00
N LEU A 99 -6.85 -0.57 2.74
CA LEU A 99 -7.19 -1.38 1.56
C LEU A 99 -6.54 -2.76 1.62
N ARG A 100 -5.25 -2.82 1.97
CA ARG A 100 -4.53 -4.09 2.15
C ARG A 100 -5.13 -4.95 3.26
N ASN A 101 -5.52 -4.35 4.40
CA ASN A 101 -6.14 -5.10 5.48
C ASN A 101 -7.51 -5.65 5.09
N ARG A 102 -8.31 -4.88 4.34
CA ARG A 102 -9.58 -5.35 3.77
C ARG A 102 -9.36 -6.51 2.80
N LEU A 103 -8.28 -6.52 2.01
CA LEU A 103 -7.98 -7.61 1.05
C LEU A 103 -7.71 -8.95 1.71
N VAL A 104 -7.21 -8.94 2.95
CA VAL A 104 -7.00 -10.17 3.71
C VAL A 104 -8.34 -10.79 4.14
N HIS A 105 -9.42 -9.99 4.21
CA HIS A 105 -10.72 -10.42 4.70
C HIS A 105 -11.80 -10.53 3.60
N SER A 106 -11.65 -9.82 2.48
CA SER A 106 -12.61 -9.81 1.37
C SER A 106 -11.91 -9.72 0.02
N LEU A 107 -12.34 -10.57 -0.91
CA LEU A 107 -11.96 -10.49 -2.33
C LEU A 107 -12.80 -9.46 -3.10
N ASP A 108 -13.93 -9.05 -2.54
CA ASP A 108 -14.79 -8.02 -3.10
C ASP A 108 -14.57 -6.70 -2.34
N ILE A 109 -13.69 -5.86 -2.88
CA ILE A 109 -13.40 -4.53 -2.34
C ILE A 109 -13.90 -3.48 -3.30
N GLU A 110 -14.89 -2.73 -2.83
CA GLU A 110 -15.30 -1.45 -3.40
C GLU A 110 -14.54 -0.31 -2.75
N MET A 111 -13.90 0.50 -3.59
CA MET A 111 -13.30 1.77 -3.18
C MET A 111 -14.33 2.86 -3.47
N ASN A 112 -14.81 3.52 -2.43
CA ASN A 112 -15.62 4.72 -2.62
C ASN A 112 -14.71 5.93 -2.92
N ASP A 113 -15.29 6.98 -3.50
CA ASP A 113 -14.52 8.15 -3.92
C ASP A 113 -13.89 8.89 -2.73
N ASP A 114 -14.56 8.93 -1.58
CA ASP A 114 -14.06 9.56 -0.35
C ASP A 114 -12.79 8.88 0.19
N GLU A 115 -12.68 7.55 0.06
CA GLU A 115 -11.48 6.80 0.44
C GLU A 115 -10.27 7.14 -0.46
N ILE A 116 -10.50 7.58 -1.69
CA ILE A 116 -9.47 7.90 -2.69
C ILE A 116 -9.10 9.39 -2.68
N ASP A 117 -9.94 10.26 -2.12
CA ASP A 117 -9.68 11.70 -2.00
C ASP A 117 -8.29 12.05 -1.43
N PRO A 118 -7.75 11.39 -0.38
CA PRO A 118 -6.39 11.65 0.08
C PRO A 118 -5.32 11.43 -1.02
N ILE A 119 -5.50 10.43 -1.88
CA ILE A 119 -4.61 10.15 -3.00
C ILE A 119 -4.71 11.25 -4.04
N ARG A 120 -5.93 11.69 -4.38
CA ARG A 120 -6.15 12.81 -5.31
C ARG A 120 -5.47 14.08 -4.82
N LYS A 121 -5.62 14.41 -3.53
CA LYS A 121 -4.99 15.57 -2.89
C LYS A 121 -3.46 15.53 -2.95
N LEU A 122 -2.83 14.37 -2.68
CA LEU A 122 -1.39 14.21 -2.81
C LEU A 122 -0.92 14.43 -4.26
N LEU A 123 -1.61 13.84 -5.24
CA LEU A 123 -1.25 13.98 -6.65
C LEU A 123 -1.45 15.42 -7.14
N ALA A 124 -2.55 16.08 -6.77
CA ALA A 124 -2.78 17.48 -7.07
C ALA A 124 -1.69 18.40 -6.47
N PHE A 125 -1.36 18.19 -5.19
CA PHE A 125 -0.29 18.94 -4.51
C PHE A 125 1.06 18.81 -5.23
N THR A 126 1.47 17.58 -5.57
CA THR A 126 2.77 17.33 -6.22
C THR A 126 2.83 17.84 -7.66
N ARG A 127 1.70 17.85 -8.38
CA ARG A 127 1.59 18.42 -9.72
C ARG A 127 1.36 19.94 -9.73
N LYS A 128 1.20 20.58 -8.56
CA LYS A 128 0.78 21.99 -8.41
C LYS A 128 -0.55 22.29 -9.12
N GLN A 129 -1.45 21.32 -9.12
CA GLN A 129 -2.79 21.39 -9.70
C GLN A 129 -3.85 21.69 -8.64
N SER A 130 -5.05 22.06 -9.08
CA SER A 130 -6.23 22.14 -8.20
C SER A 130 -6.63 20.74 -7.71
N ASN A 131 -7.19 20.64 -6.51
CA ASN A 131 -7.74 19.37 -6.01
C ASN A 131 -8.90 18.83 -6.88
N ASN A 132 -9.55 19.70 -7.66
CA ASN A 132 -10.64 19.34 -8.57
C ASN A 132 -10.16 19.21 -10.03
N ASP A 133 -8.91 18.82 -10.25
CA ASP A 133 -8.39 18.62 -11.60
C ASP A 133 -9.20 17.51 -12.34
N PRO A 134 -9.80 17.82 -13.50
CA PRO A 134 -10.58 16.82 -14.27
C PRO A 134 -9.77 15.58 -14.66
N ASP A 135 -8.45 15.71 -14.92
CA ASP A 135 -7.58 14.57 -15.25
C ASP A 135 -7.52 13.58 -14.08
N LEU A 136 -7.48 14.07 -12.85
CA LEU A 136 -7.50 13.19 -11.69
C LEU A 136 -8.90 12.60 -11.52
N ALA A 137 -9.96 13.41 -11.62
CA ALA A 137 -11.35 12.99 -11.42
C ALA A 137 -11.73 11.75 -12.26
N ASP A 138 -11.36 11.74 -13.54
CA ASP A 138 -11.76 10.70 -14.50
C ASP A 138 -10.96 9.39 -14.38
N ARG A 139 -9.93 9.34 -13.53
CA ARG A 139 -9.07 8.15 -13.38
C ARG A 139 -9.64 7.12 -12.44
N SER A 140 -9.38 5.85 -12.75
CA SER A 140 -9.75 4.74 -11.89
C SER A 140 -8.98 4.80 -10.55
N PRO A 141 -9.60 4.38 -9.43
CA PRO A 141 -8.91 4.28 -8.14
C PRO A 141 -7.61 3.48 -8.20
N ALA A 142 -7.58 2.42 -8.99
CA ALA A 142 -6.39 1.57 -9.14
C ALA A 142 -5.23 2.31 -9.82
N ASP A 143 -5.50 3.17 -10.80
CA ASP A 143 -4.46 3.98 -11.45
C ASP A 143 -3.91 5.07 -10.50
N LEU A 144 -4.79 5.67 -9.70
CA LEU A 144 -4.41 6.66 -8.70
C LEU A 144 -3.53 6.05 -7.59
N ILE A 145 -3.87 4.84 -7.14
CA ILE A 145 -3.05 4.06 -6.19
C ILE A 145 -1.68 3.74 -6.78
N GLU A 146 -1.63 3.26 -8.02
CA GLU A 146 -0.36 2.93 -8.68
C GLU A 146 0.55 4.16 -8.83
N GLU A 147 -0.02 5.30 -9.24
CA GLU A 147 0.77 6.51 -9.41
C GLU A 147 1.26 7.09 -8.08
N SER A 148 0.38 7.17 -7.09
CA SER A 148 0.79 7.65 -5.75
C SER A 148 1.83 6.72 -5.11
N THR A 149 1.74 5.40 -5.36
CA THR A 149 2.77 4.44 -4.97
C THR A 149 4.11 4.80 -5.59
N LYS A 150 4.15 5.02 -6.91
CA LYS A 150 5.39 5.38 -7.61
C LYS A 150 5.99 6.67 -7.04
N LEU A 151 5.16 7.69 -6.81
CA LEU A 151 5.56 8.97 -6.24
C LEU A 151 6.18 8.79 -4.85
N LEU A 152 5.50 8.07 -3.95
CA LEU A 152 5.95 7.83 -2.58
C LEU A 152 7.21 6.96 -2.52
N CYS A 153 7.32 5.93 -3.38
CA CYS A 153 8.54 5.13 -3.49
C CYS A 153 9.72 5.99 -3.95
N SER A 154 9.50 6.87 -4.93
CA SER A 154 10.53 7.80 -5.42
C SER A 154 10.95 8.79 -4.33
N LEU A 155 10.00 9.27 -3.52
CA LEU A 155 10.30 10.12 -2.37
C LEU A 155 11.16 9.38 -1.34
N PHE A 156 10.75 8.19 -0.90
CA PHE A 156 11.54 7.41 0.07
C PHE A 156 12.93 7.06 -0.44
N ASP A 157 13.07 6.68 -1.71
CA ASP A 157 14.39 6.43 -2.33
C ASP A 157 15.25 7.71 -2.35
N THR A 158 14.66 8.85 -2.71
CA THR A 158 15.36 10.15 -2.71
C THR A 158 15.85 10.50 -1.31
N LEU A 159 14.97 10.44 -0.30
CA LEU A 159 15.32 10.72 1.10
C LEU A 159 16.40 9.77 1.62
N THR A 160 16.31 8.49 1.26
CA THR A 160 17.31 7.47 1.61
C THR A 160 18.67 7.83 1.04
N ARG A 161 18.74 8.21 -0.24
CA ARG A 161 19.98 8.59 -0.92
C ARG A 161 20.56 9.89 -0.36
N THR A 162 19.73 10.91 -0.15
CA THR A 162 20.15 12.17 0.47
C THR A 162 20.74 11.92 1.85
N LYS A 163 20.07 11.12 2.68
CA LYS A 163 20.57 10.84 4.03
C LYS A 163 21.87 10.01 4.02
N ARG A 164 22.01 9.05 3.11
CA ARG A 164 23.27 8.32 2.92
C ARG A 164 24.41 9.26 2.52
N PHE A 165 24.15 10.22 1.64
CA PHE A 165 25.14 11.22 1.23
C PHE A 165 25.59 12.09 2.42
N GLU A 166 24.65 12.62 3.21
CA GLU A 166 24.95 13.40 4.42
C GLU A 166 25.83 12.64 5.44
N LEU A 167 25.59 11.32 5.60
CA LEU A 167 26.38 10.49 6.52
C LEU A 167 27.82 10.32 6.02
N LEU A 168 28.02 10.09 4.72
CA LEU A 168 29.36 9.96 4.13
C LEU A 168 30.17 11.26 4.25
N ASP A 169 29.55 12.41 3.96
CA ASP A 169 30.20 13.72 4.12
C ASP A 169 30.59 13.99 5.58
N SER A 170 29.78 13.55 6.55
CA SER A 170 30.08 13.73 7.98
C SER A 170 31.26 12.89 8.46
N ASP A 171 31.46 11.70 7.89
CA ASP A 171 32.58 10.81 8.20
C ASP A 171 33.91 11.34 7.62
N GLU A 172 33.89 11.94 6.43
CA GLU A 172 35.08 12.55 5.81
C GLU A 172 35.60 13.77 6.58
N ILE A 173 34.70 14.61 7.11
CA ILE A 173 35.07 15.78 7.92
C ILE A 173 35.67 15.36 9.27
N THR A 174 35.14 14.29 9.87
CA THR A 174 35.63 13.78 11.17
C THR A 174 36.98 13.06 11.02
N GLY A 175 37.21 12.38 9.88
CA GLY A 175 38.48 11.70 9.58
C GLY A 175 39.69 12.61 9.36
N GLN A 176 39.50 13.85 8.88
CA GLN A 176 40.60 14.80 8.65
C GLN A 176 41.10 15.49 9.93
N SER A 177 40.31 15.47 11.01
CA SER A 177 40.65 16.13 12.28
C SER A 177 41.55 15.28 13.21
N THR A 178 41.91 14.06 12.80
CA THR A 178 42.67 13.10 13.63
C THR A 178 44.11 12.87 13.14
N GLN A 179 44.61 13.68 12.20
CA GLN A 179 45.97 13.59 11.64
C GLN A 179 46.86 14.83 11.89
N GLN A 180 46.47 15.71 12.81
CA GLN A 180 47.35 16.74 13.35
C GLN A 180 47.39 16.61 14.87
N ASP A 181 48.28 15.76 15.37
CA ASP A 181 48.97 15.88 16.65
C ASP A 181 50.17 14.92 16.69
#